data_AF-A0A537JT33-F1
#
_entry.id   AF-A0A537JT33-F1
#
_cell.length_a   1.000
_cell.length_b   1.000
_cell.length_c   1.000
_cell.angle_alpha   90.00
_cell.angle_beta   90.00
_cell.angle_gamma   90.00
#
_symmetry.space_group_name_H-M   'P 1'
#
loop_
_entity.id
_entity.type
_entity.pdbx_description
1 polymer ?
#
loop_
_entity_poly.entity_id
_entity_poly.type
_entity_poly.pdbx_seq_one_letter_code
_entity_poly.pdbx_strand_id
1 'polypeptide(L)'
;MQDFLFVRMEKRYIRLRFSEILYIQAEKKYVTVVTQDKAYNTLSSMNHIEKRLPAELFCRIHRSYIVSLGQICEFDHELVYIGSRKIPIAEKYKNVLKNSVIILNGDNGSDHSENEISKTT
;
A
#
# COMPACT_ATOMS: atom_id res chain seq x y z
N MET A 1 2.30 0.98 -20.28
CA MET A 1 1.56 1.52 -19.13
C MET A 1 2.23 2.83 -18.71
N GLN A 2 1.50 3.82 -18.19
CA GLN A 2 2.13 5.05 -17.66
C GLN A 2 2.82 4.73 -16.33
N ASP A 3 4.00 5.29 -16.08
CA ASP A 3 4.82 5.10 -14.87
C ASP A 3 4.75 6.29 -13.90
N PHE A 4 3.78 7.18 -14.10
CA PHE A 4 3.60 8.41 -13.35
C PHE A 4 2.12 8.74 -13.13
N LEU A 5 1.88 9.66 -12.19
CA LEU A 5 0.62 10.36 -12.03
C LEU A 5 0.84 11.87 -11.97
N PHE A 6 -0.24 12.63 -12.11
CA PHE A 6 -0.24 14.06 -11.80
C PHE A 6 -1.04 14.33 -10.53
N VAL A 7 -0.42 15.03 -9.57
CA VAL A 7 -1.13 15.58 -8.41
C VAL A 7 -1.48 17.03 -8.72
N ARG A 8 -2.75 17.38 -8.56
CA ARG A 8 -3.20 18.78 -8.66
C ARG A 8 -2.88 19.51 -7.37
N MET A 9 -2.04 20.52 -7.47
CA MET A 9 -1.67 21.42 -6.38
C MET A 9 -2.09 22.84 -6.77
N GLU A 10 -3.13 23.36 -6.11
CA GLU A 10 -3.69 24.69 -6.40
C GLU A 10 -4.03 24.89 -7.90
N LYS A 11 -3.18 25.65 -8.62
CA LYS A 11 -3.32 25.99 -10.04
C LYS A 11 -2.37 25.24 -10.97
N ARG A 12 -1.64 24.23 -10.47
CA ARG A 12 -0.67 23.45 -11.26
C ARG A 12 -0.83 21.96 -11.08
N TYR A 13 -0.32 21.21 -12.04
CA TYR A 13 -0.22 19.75 -12.01
C TYR A 13 1.24 19.36 -11.84
N ILE A 14 1.53 18.57 -10.81
CA ILE A 14 2.88 18.09 -10.52
C ILE A 14 2.96 16.64 -10.94
N ARG A 15 3.85 16.32 -11.88
CA ARG A 15 4.13 14.94 -12.28
C ARG A 15 4.96 14.26 -11.20
N LEU A 16 4.53 13.07 -10.77
CA LEU A 16 5.26 12.20 -9.84
C LEU A 16 5.40 10.83 -10.48
N ARG A 17 6.62 10.29 -10.55
CA ARG A 17 6.81 8.88 -10.95
C ARG A 17 6.33 7.99 -9.82
N PHE A 18 5.75 6.84 -10.15
CA PHE A 18 5.32 5.88 -9.12
C PHE A 18 6.50 5.39 -8.26
N SER A 19 7.69 5.30 -8.86
CA SER A 19 8.93 4.95 -8.16
C SER A 19 9.38 5.98 -7.10
N GLU A 20 8.87 7.21 -7.16
CA GLU A 20 9.20 8.27 -6.18
C GLU A 20 8.23 8.28 -4.99
N ILE A 21 7.08 7.60 -5.10
CA ILE A 21 6.03 7.60 -4.09
C ILE A 21 6.34 6.50 -3.07
N LEU A 22 6.47 6.88 -1.80
CA LEU A 22 6.68 5.98 -0.68
C LEU A 22 5.35 5.40 -0.19
N TYR A 23 4.42 6.30 0.12
CA TYR A 23 3.09 5.95 0.59
C TYR A 23 2.15 7.13 0.40
N ILE A 24 0.87 6.86 0.56
CA ILE A 24 -0.22 7.82 0.48
C ILE A 24 -1.01 7.70 1.77
N GLN A 25 -1.24 8.84 2.42
CA GLN A 25 -1.99 8.89 3.67
C GLN A 25 -3.20 9.81 3.57
N ALA A 26 -4.29 9.45 4.24
CA ALA A 26 -5.45 10.32 4.40
C ALA A 26 -5.46 10.99 5.77
N GLU A 27 -5.68 12.30 5.76
CA GLU A 27 -5.90 13.12 6.95
C GLU A 27 -7.14 14.00 6.75
N LYS A 28 -8.19 13.74 7.54
CA LYS A 28 -9.51 14.39 7.41
C LYS A 28 -10.06 14.25 5.98
N LYS A 29 -10.10 15.36 5.22
CA LYS A 29 -10.59 15.44 3.84
C LYS A 29 -9.48 15.47 2.79
N TYR A 30 -8.23 15.46 3.23
CA TYR A 30 -7.07 15.55 2.38
C TYR A 30 -6.41 14.18 2.24
N VAL A 31 -5.83 13.96 1.07
CA VAL A 31 -4.91 12.86 0.81
C VAL A 31 -3.55 13.46 0.51
N THR A 32 -2.54 12.95 1.20
CA THR A 32 -1.14 13.35 1.05
C THR A 32 -0.41 12.24 0.32
N VAL A 33 0.16 12.56 -0.84
CA VAL A 33 1.14 11.69 -1.52
C VAL A 33 2.52 12.00 -0.97
N VAL A 34 3.15 11.04 -0.31
CA VAL A 34 4.46 11.21 0.32
C VAL A 34 5.53 10.59 -0.59
N THR A 35 6.52 11.38 -0.91
CA THR A 35 7.75 10.99 -1.61
C THR A 35 8.93 11.08 -0.66
N GLN A 36 10.13 10.70 -1.11
CA GLN A 36 11.34 10.80 -0.30
C GLN A 36 11.65 12.24 0.14
N ASP A 37 11.45 13.21 -0.76
CA ASP A 37 11.83 14.60 -0.50
C ASP A 37 10.65 15.50 -0.10
N LYS A 38 9.44 15.17 -0.55
CA LYS A 38 8.27 16.08 -0.50
C LYS A 38 6.96 15.36 -0.21
N ALA A 39 6.00 16.13 0.29
CA ALA A 39 4.63 15.68 0.48
C ALA A 39 3.67 16.58 -0.32
N TYR A 40 2.68 15.97 -0.97
CA TYR A 40 1.74 16.66 -1.86
C TYR A 40 0.30 16.44 -1.38
N ASN A 41 -0.33 17.51 -0.88
CA ASN A 41 -1.68 17.46 -0.34
C ASN A 41 -2.73 17.80 -1.40
N THR A 42 -3.69 16.91 -1.61
CA THR A 42 -4.82 17.11 -2.52
C THR A 42 -6.15 16.81 -1.82
N LEU A 43 -7.21 17.49 -2.24
CA LEU A 43 -8.57 17.16 -1.83
C LEU A 43 -9.03 15.91 -2.60
N SER A 44 -9.16 14.78 -1.92
CA SER A 44 -9.60 13.52 -2.52
C SER A 44 -10.02 12.52 -1.46
N SER A 45 -10.45 11.33 -1.88
CA SER A 45 -10.70 10.19 -0.99
C SER A 45 -9.74 9.05 -1.29
N MET A 46 -9.44 8.22 -0.29
CA MET A 46 -8.58 7.05 -0.47
C MET A 46 -9.12 6.09 -1.54
N ASN A 47 -10.44 5.85 -1.58
CA ASN A 47 -11.05 4.98 -2.58
C ASN A 47 -10.87 5.51 -4.01
N HIS A 48 -10.92 6.84 -4.17
CA HIS A 48 -10.74 7.47 -5.48
C HIS A 48 -9.30 7.39 -5.97
N ILE A 49 -8.34 7.57 -5.05
CA ILE A 49 -6.92 7.44 -5.34
C ILE A 49 -6.57 5.98 -5.66
N GLU A 50 -7.03 5.03 -4.83
CA GLU A 50 -6.81 3.59 -5.01
C GLU A 50 -7.21 3.09 -6.40
N LYS A 51 -8.38 3.51 -6.91
CA LYS A 51 -8.87 3.15 -8.26
C LYS A 51 -8.02 3.66 -9.42
N ARG A 52 -7.11 4.61 -9.18
CA ARG A 52 -6.26 5.22 -10.21
C ARG A 52 -4.81 4.73 -10.15
N LEU A 53 -4.46 3.98 -9.11
CA LEU A 53 -3.11 3.44 -8.93
C LEU A 53 -3.05 2.03 -9.53
N PRO A 54 -1.95 1.66 -10.19
CA PRO A 54 -1.72 0.28 -10.59
C PRO A 54 -1.67 -0.62 -9.35
N ALA A 55 -2.54 -1.61 -9.28
CA ALA A 55 -2.63 -2.53 -8.13
C ALA A 55 -1.36 -3.40 -7.96
N GLU A 56 -0.60 -3.57 -9.05
CA GLU A 56 0.70 -4.24 -9.06
C GLU A 56 1.84 -3.41 -8.45
N LEU A 57 1.64 -2.10 -8.27
CA LEU A 57 2.65 -1.20 -7.66
C LEU A 57 2.23 -0.68 -6.28
N PHE A 58 0.94 -0.64 -5.99
CA PHE A 58 0.41 -0.05 -4.76
C PHE A 58 -0.59 -0.96 -4.08
N CYS A 59 -0.51 -1.04 -2.75
CA CYS A 59 -1.43 -1.83 -1.93
C CYS A 59 -2.03 -0.98 -0.82
N ARG A 60 -3.35 -1.07 -0.64
CA ARG A 60 -4.01 -0.47 0.52
C ARG A 60 -3.84 -1.37 1.73
N ILE A 61 -3.28 -0.83 2.81
CA ILE A 61 -2.99 -1.58 4.05
C ILE A 61 -3.77 -1.06 5.25
N HIS A 62 -4.40 0.10 5.13
CA HIS A 62 -5.21 0.70 6.17
C HIS A 62 -6.33 1.54 5.56
N ARG A 63 -7.35 1.90 6.35
CA ARG A 63 -8.42 2.83 5.88
C ARG A 63 -7.84 4.17 5.42
N SER A 64 -6.71 4.57 6.00
CA SER A 64 -6.01 5.82 5.74
C SER A 64 -4.65 5.66 5.06
N TYR A 65 -4.20 4.47 4.68
CA TYR A 65 -2.89 4.27 4.06
C TYR A 65 -2.93 3.35 2.84
N ILE A 66 -2.27 3.80 1.77
CA ILE A 66 -1.85 3.01 0.61
C ILE A 66 -0.33 3.11 0.55
N VAL A 67 0.35 1.98 0.37
CA VAL A 67 1.82 1.92 0.30
C VAL A 67 2.27 1.55 -1.10
N SER A 68 3.45 2.03 -1.49
CA SER A 68 4.14 1.56 -2.69
C SER A 68 4.84 0.25 -2.36
N LEU A 69 4.50 -0.82 -3.06
CA LEU A 69 5.02 -2.17 -2.80
C LEU A 69 6.54 -2.23 -2.99
N GLY A 70 7.05 -1.57 -4.04
CA GLY A 70 8.48 -1.49 -4.33
C GLY A 70 9.30 -0.64 -3.35
N GLN A 71 8.65 0.05 -2.41
CA GLN A 71 9.32 0.86 -1.38
C GLN A 71 9.27 0.23 0.01
N ILE A 72 8.59 -0.92 0.17
CA ILE A 72 8.54 -1.66 1.43
C ILE A 72 9.91 -2.28 1.69
N CYS A 73 10.52 -1.97 2.84
CA CYS A 73 11.78 -2.58 3.27
C CYS A 73 11.51 -3.87 4.05
N GLU A 74 10.49 -3.85 4.89
CA GLU A 74 10.10 -4.95 5.77
C GLU A 74 8.61 -4.80 6.09
N PHE A 75 7.92 -5.89 6.41
CA PHE A 75 6.64 -5.84 7.07
C PHE A 75 6.47 -7.02 8.02
N ASP A 76 5.82 -6.77 9.16
CA ASP A 76 5.40 -7.80 10.11
C ASP A 76 3.86 -7.93 10.09
N HIS A 77 3.26 -8.51 11.13
CA HIS A 77 1.82 -8.67 11.21
C HIS A 77 1.06 -7.37 11.49
N GLU A 78 1.71 -6.33 12.00
CA GLU A 78 1.13 -5.07 12.45
C GLU A 78 1.60 -3.85 11.65
N LEU A 79 2.84 -3.88 11.13
CA LEU A 79 3.52 -2.72 10.59
C LEU A 79 4.17 -3.02 9.24
N VAL A 80 4.08 -2.03 8.35
CA VAL A 80 4.93 -1.90 7.16
C VAL A 80 6.01 -0.88 7.45
N TYR A 81 7.25 -1.20 7.11
CA TYR A 81 8.41 -0.34 7.26
C TYR A 81 8.83 0.19 5.89
N ILE A 82 8.79 1.51 5.72
CA ILE A 82 9.23 2.21 4.52
C ILE A 82 10.22 3.29 4.94
N GLY A 83 11.51 3.10 4.61
CA GLY A 83 12.58 3.93 5.14
C GLY A 83 12.57 3.93 6.67
N SER A 84 12.48 5.12 7.29
CA SER A 84 12.39 5.28 8.74
C SER A 84 10.95 5.30 9.29
N ARG A 85 9.94 5.11 8.43
CA ARG A 85 8.52 5.18 8.81
C ARG A 85 7.97 3.80 9.14
N LYS A 86 7.15 3.74 10.19
CA LYS A 86 6.34 2.59 10.58
C LYS A 86 4.87 2.89 10.28
N ILE A 87 4.24 2.13 9.40
CA ILE A 87 2.87 2.36 8.94
C ILE A 87 1.98 1.19 9.40
N PRO A 88 0.90 1.45 10.16
CA PRO A 88 0.04 0.39 10.68
C PRO A 88 -0.77 -0.30 9.60
N ILE A 89 -0.88 -1.62 9.72
CA ILE A 89 -1.73 -2.49 8.92
C ILE A 89 -3.02 -2.74 9.69
N ALA A 90 -4.18 -2.45 9.09
CA ALA A 90 -5.45 -2.85 9.69
C ALA A 90 -5.71 -4.33 9.41
N GLU A 91 -6.32 -5.04 10.36
CA GLU A 91 -6.61 -6.48 10.33
C GLU A 91 -7.13 -6.96 8.96
N LYS A 92 -8.14 -6.27 8.44
CA LYS A 92 -8.78 -6.60 7.15
C LYS A 92 -7.87 -6.53 5.92
N TYR A 93 -6.70 -5.92 6.02
CA TYR A 93 -5.75 -5.77 4.92
C TYR A 93 -4.50 -6.66 5.07
N LYS A 94 -4.32 -7.38 6.17
CA LYS A 94 -3.12 -8.22 6.38
C LYS A 94 -2.95 -9.26 5.27
N ASN A 95 -4.02 -9.96 4.92
CA ASN A 95 -4.00 -10.95 3.84
C ASN A 95 -3.87 -10.28 2.45
N VAL A 96 -4.42 -9.09 2.27
CA VAL A 96 -4.30 -8.34 1.02
C VAL A 96 -2.83 -8.00 0.74
N LEU A 97 -2.11 -7.50 1.76
CA LEU A 97 -0.69 -7.20 1.61
C LEU A 97 0.13 -8.44 1.28
N LYS A 98 -0.06 -9.54 2.04
CA LYS A 98 0.65 -10.81 1.79
C LYS A 98 0.43 -11.32 0.36
N ASN A 99 -0.79 -11.23 -0.15
CA ASN A 99 -1.12 -11.67 -1.51
C ASN A 99 -0.64 -10.71 -2.61
N SER A 100 -0.25 -9.48 -2.25
CA SER A 100 0.24 -8.47 -3.19
C SER A 100 1.76 -8.55 -3.40
N VAL A 101 2.47 -9.42 -2.68
CA VAL A 101 3.93 -9.59 -2.76
C VAL A 101 4.30 -11.06 -2.93
N ILE A 102 5.48 -11.31 -3.47
CA ILE A 102 6.06 -12.65 -3.52
C ILE A 102 6.84 -12.86 -2.23
N ILE A 103 6.49 -13.90 -1.49
CA ILE A 103 7.17 -14.30 -0.25
C ILE A 103 7.93 -15.58 -0.53
N LEU A 104 9.25 -15.53 -0.36
CA LEU A 104 10.09 -16.73 -0.42
C LEU A 104 10.16 -17.34 0.97
N ASN A 105 9.60 -18.53 1.11
CA ASN A 105 9.85 -19.37 2.27
C ASN A 105 11.07 -20.24 1.97
N GLY A 106 11.94 -20.46 2.95
CA GLY A 106 12.93 -21.53 2.83
C GLY A 106 12.18 -22.86 2.74
N ASP A 107 12.58 -23.74 1.81
CA ASP A 107 12.05 -25.11 1.71
C ASP A 107 12.31 -25.86 3.03
N ASN A 108 11.39 -25.73 3.96
CA ASN A 108 11.19 -26.69 5.03
C ASN A 108 10.06 -27.59 4.54
N GLY A 109 10.44 -28.72 3.96
CA GLY A 109 9.51 -29.78 3.62
C GLY A 109 8.75 -30.22 4.87
N SER A 110 7.52 -29.73 5.00
CA SER A 110 6.44 -30.30 5.79
C SER A 110 5.17 -29.54 5.46
N ASP A 111 4.62 -29.92 4.31
CA ASP A 111 3.24 -29.67 3.93
C ASP A 111 2.36 -30.48 4.91
N HIS A 112 1.74 -29.79 5.86
CA HIS A 112 0.62 -30.33 6.64
C HIS A 112 -0.50 -29.30 6.63
N SER A 113 -1.32 -29.40 5.59
CA SER A 113 -2.77 -29.58 5.69
C SER A 113 -3.45 -28.99 6.93
N GLU A 114 -4.03 -27.81 6.78
CA GLU A 114 -5.31 -27.50 7.43
C GLU A 114 -6.26 -26.94 6.36
N ASN A 115 -6.86 -27.87 5.62
CA ASN A 115 -8.13 -27.67 4.96
C ASN A 115 -9.03 -28.83 5.36
N GLU A 116 -9.58 -28.78 6.58
CA GLU A 116 -10.70 -29.63 6.97
C GLU A 116 -11.81 -28.79 7.64
N ILE A 117 -12.86 -28.57 6.83
CA ILE A 117 -14.26 -28.81 7.19
C ILE A 117 -14.83 -27.98 8.36
N SER A 118 -15.62 -26.97 8.01
CA SER A 118 -16.85 -26.66 8.74
C SER A 118 -18.00 -26.48 7.76
N LYS A 119 -18.48 -27.62 7.24
CA LYS A 119 -19.90 -27.82 6.92
C LYS A 119 -20.51 -28.62 8.07
N THR A 120 -21.76 -28.30 8.37
CA THR A 120 -22.70 -28.98 9.31
C THR A 120 -22.70 -28.39 10.71
N THR A 121 -23.61 -27.44 11.00
CA THR A 121 -24.98 -27.66 11.47
C THR A 121 -25.80 -26.40 11.23
#